data_AF-A0A2E6AR20-F1
#
_entry.id   AF-A0A2E6AR20-F1
#
_cell.length_a   1.000
_cell.length_b   1.000
_cell.length_c   1.000
_cell.angle_alpha   90.00
_cell.angle_beta   90.00
_cell.angle_gamma   90.00
#
_symmetry.space_group_name_H-M   'P 1'
#
loop_
_entity.id
_entity.type
_entity.pdbx_description
1 polymer ?
#
loop_
_entity_poly.entity_id
_entity_poly.type
_entity_poly.pdbx_seq_one_letter_code
_entity_poly.pdbx_strand_id
1 'polypeptide(L)'
;MFVPAGVVLHDNMVLADPFLIRKSMIKGIGPALASTDGLDLTMSSIGMSLELELYEPANLSLQMNPLAPPEVHEVTSFLVSPSMLSVTLEIASSRSIAVL
;
A
#
# COMPACT_ATOMS: atom_id res chain seq x y z
N MET A 1 -7.66 3.76 -0.77
CA MET A 1 -8.90 4.17 -1.48
C MET A 1 -8.70 4.03 -2.99
N PHE A 2 -9.66 3.48 -3.73
CA PHE A 2 -9.57 3.41 -5.19
C PHE A 2 -10.11 4.68 -5.84
N VAL A 3 -9.37 5.20 -6.81
CA VAL A 3 -9.72 6.38 -7.61
C VAL A 3 -9.55 6.06 -9.10
N PRO A 4 -10.12 6.84 -10.04
CA PRO A 4 -9.93 6.57 -11.47
C PRO A 4 -8.46 6.48 -11.91
N ALA A 5 -7.58 7.26 -11.28
CA ALA A 5 -6.15 7.28 -11.59
C ALA A 5 -5.34 6.12 -10.97
N GLY A 6 -5.91 5.33 -10.03
CA GLY A 6 -5.19 4.28 -9.32
C GLY A 6 -5.66 4.09 -7.87
N VAL A 7 -4.72 4.01 -6.94
CA VAL A 7 -4.98 3.78 -5.51
C VAL A 7 -4.35 4.91 -4.69
N VAL A 8 -5.15 5.57 -3.86
CA VAL A 8 -4.64 6.49 -2.84
C VAL A 8 -4.39 5.69 -1.57
N LEU A 9 -3.13 5.58 -1.17
CA LEU A 9 -2.75 5.11 0.14
C LEU A 9 -3.01 6.23 1.15
N HIS A 10 -3.85 5.94 2.13
CA HIS A 10 -4.30 6.90 3.13
C HIS A 10 -4.19 6.24 4.50
N ASP A 11 -3.23 6.71 5.30
CA ASP A 11 -3.03 6.27 6.68
C ASP A 11 -2.38 7.40 7.48
N ASN A 12 -3.14 8.04 8.37
CA ASN A 12 -2.67 9.19 9.14
C ASN A 12 -1.80 8.79 10.34
N MET A 13 -1.66 7.50 10.63
CA MET A 13 -0.73 7.02 11.66
C MET A 13 0.67 6.80 11.11
N VAL A 14 0.77 6.54 9.80
CA VAL A 14 2.01 6.03 9.20
C VAL A 14 2.54 6.95 8.10
N LEU A 15 1.67 7.63 7.34
CA LEU A 15 2.05 8.56 6.28
C LEU A 15 2.04 10.01 6.77
N ALA A 16 2.97 10.80 6.24
CA ALA A 16 2.93 12.26 6.38
C ALA A 16 1.81 12.89 5.54
N ASP A 17 1.62 12.38 4.31
CA ASP A 17 0.60 12.83 3.37
C ASP A 17 0.01 11.63 2.61
N PRO A 18 -1.28 11.66 2.22
CA PRO A 18 -1.86 10.65 1.34
C PRO A 18 -1.08 10.55 0.02
N PHE A 19 -0.79 9.32 -0.40
CA PHE A 19 0.03 9.06 -1.59
C PHE A 19 -0.79 8.42 -2.71
N LEU A 20 -0.77 9.00 -3.91
CA LEU A 20 -1.41 8.42 -5.09
C LEU A 20 -0.45 7.47 -5.82
N ILE A 21 -0.75 6.17 -5.75
CA ILE A 21 -0.15 5.16 -6.63
C ILE A 21 -0.94 5.14 -7.94
N ARG A 22 -0.31 5.58 -9.03
CA ARG A 22 -0.92 5.54 -10.37
C ARG A 22 -1.15 4.10 -10.81
N LYS A 23 -2.28 3.84 -11.45
CA LYS A 23 -2.65 2.50 -11.95
C LYS A 23 -1.55 1.85 -12.79
N SER A 24 -0.86 2.63 -13.64
CA SER A 24 0.24 2.15 -14.49
C SER A 24 1.49 1.72 -13.73
N MET A 25 1.63 2.13 -12.46
CA MET A 25 2.76 1.73 -11.60
C MET A 25 2.47 0.43 -10.84
N ILE A 26 1.20 0.03 -10.73
CA ILE A 26 0.81 -1.12 -9.90
C ILE A 26 1.05 -2.40 -10.70
N LYS A 27 1.96 -3.23 -10.22
CA LYS A 27 2.23 -4.57 -10.76
C LYS A 27 1.13 -5.55 -10.35
N GLY A 28 0.66 -5.46 -9.11
CA GLY A 28 -0.46 -6.24 -8.62
C GLY A 28 -0.73 -6.01 -7.14
N ILE A 29 -1.84 -6.58 -6.66
CA ILE A 29 -2.20 -6.61 -5.25
C ILE A 29 -2.70 -8.01 -4.88
N GLY A 30 -2.24 -8.56 -3.76
CA GLY A 30 -2.62 -9.90 -3.33
C GLY A 30 -2.40 -10.09 -1.83
N PRO A 31 -2.78 -11.26 -1.28
CA PRO A 31 -2.46 -11.60 0.11
C PRO A 31 -0.94 -11.52 0.33
N ALA A 32 -0.52 -10.83 1.39
CA ALA A 32 0.89 -10.73 1.74
C ALA A 32 1.45 -12.12 2.12
N LEU A 33 2.60 -12.47 1.55
CA LEU A 33 3.31 -13.70 1.91
C LEU A 33 4.09 -13.50 3.21
N ALA A 34 4.31 -14.57 3.98
CA ALA A 34 5.05 -14.51 5.24
C ALA A 34 6.52 -14.05 5.09
N SER A 35 7.10 -14.22 3.91
CA SER A 35 8.51 -13.92 3.60
C SER A 35 8.66 -12.81 2.56
N THR A 36 7.81 -11.79 2.63
CA THR A 36 7.90 -10.63 1.74
C THR A 36 8.94 -9.61 2.23
N ASP A 37 9.59 -8.94 1.28
CA ASP A 37 10.49 -7.80 1.53
C ASP A 37 9.74 -6.45 1.50
N GLY A 38 8.42 -6.46 1.31
CA GLY A 38 7.60 -5.27 1.27
C GLY A 38 7.63 -4.49 2.60
N LEU A 39 7.58 -3.16 2.50
CA LEU A 39 7.56 -2.30 3.67
C LEU A 39 6.26 -2.52 4.48
N ASP A 40 6.39 -2.89 5.76
CA ASP A 40 5.24 -3.09 6.64
C ASP A 40 4.65 -1.74 7.10
N LEU A 41 3.58 -1.30 6.44
CA LEU A 41 2.80 -0.13 6.85
C LEU A 41 1.66 -0.49 7.81
N THR A 42 1.53 -1.77 8.17
CA THR A 42 0.45 -2.25 9.04
C THR A 42 0.77 -2.08 10.52
N MET A 43 1.97 -1.59 10.85
CA MET A 43 2.49 -1.49 12.22
C MET A 43 2.43 -2.83 12.96
N SER A 44 2.82 -3.91 12.27
CA SER A 44 2.76 -5.29 12.78
C SER A 44 1.36 -5.70 13.25
N SER A 45 0.33 -5.30 12.51
CA SER A 45 -1.05 -5.67 12.82
C SER A 45 -1.23 -7.19 12.84
N ILE A 46 -2.06 -7.69 13.76
CA ILE A 46 -2.40 -9.12 13.84
C ILE A 46 -3.52 -9.39 12.84
N GLY A 47 -3.21 -10.02 11.71
CA GLY A 47 -4.20 -10.36 10.69
C GLY A 47 -3.60 -10.64 9.31
N MET A 48 -4.48 -10.90 8.34
CA MET A 48 -4.07 -10.96 6.94
C MET A 48 -3.92 -9.55 6.39
N SER A 49 -2.78 -9.29 5.76
CA SER A 49 -2.51 -8.04 5.04
C SER A 49 -2.54 -8.28 3.54
N LEU A 50 -2.72 -7.22 2.76
CA LEU A 50 -2.44 -7.23 1.33
C LEU A 50 -1.08 -6.62 1.08
N GLU A 51 -0.36 -7.18 0.13
CA GLU A 51 0.82 -6.57 -0.45
C GLU A 51 0.45 -5.94 -1.79
N LEU A 52 0.87 -4.68 -2.00
CA LEU A 52 0.78 -4.00 -3.28
C LEU A 52 2.19 -3.88 -3.86
N GLU A 53 2.42 -4.50 -5.01
CA GLU A 53 3.69 -4.48 -5.73
C GLU A 53 3.69 -3.40 -6.83
N LEU A 54 4.85 -2.79 -7.04
CA LEU A 54 5.07 -1.74 -8.04
C LEU A 54 6.02 -2.23 -9.15
N TYR A 55 5.85 -1.69 -10.36
CA TYR A 55 6.80 -1.91 -11.47
C TYR A 55 8.10 -1.10 -11.29
N GLU A 56 7.97 0.09 -10.70
CA GLU A 56 9.08 1.02 -10.45
C GLU A 56 9.01 1.50 -9.00
N PRO A 57 10.15 1.78 -8.35
CA PRO A 57 10.16 2.27 -6.98
C PRO A 57 9.38 3.58 -6.82
N ALA A 58 8.76 3.76 -5.65
CA ALA A 58 8.06 4.98 -5.26
C ALA A 58 8.60 5.50 -3.92
N ASN A 59 8.60 6.82 -3.76
CA ASN A 59 9.02 7.49 -2.54
C ASN A 59 7.81 7.77 -1.64
N LEU A 60 7.71 7.07 -0.52
CA LEU A 60 6.69 7.30 0.50
C LEU A 60 7.25 8.19 1.61
N SER A 61 6.51 9.23 1.98
CA SER A 61 6.84 10.08 3.13
C SER A 61 6.17 9.50 4.38
N LEU A 62 6.97 8.98 5.31
CA LEU A 62 6.49 8.28 6.49
C LEU A 62 6.62 9.15 7.75
N GLN A 63 5.60 9.11 8.60
CA GLN A 63 5.52 9.84 9.87
C GLN A 63 5.37 8.86 11.04
N MET A 64 6.36 7.99 11.27
CA MET A 64 6.31 6.99 12.35
C MET A 64 6.31 7.61 13.75
N ASN A 65 7.03 8.72 13.91
CA ASN A 65 7.12 9.46 15.17
C ASN A 65 6.57 10.87 14.95
N PRO A 66 5.42 11.26 15.51
CA PRO A 66 4.79 12.56 15.26
C PRO A 66 5.62 13.77 15.75
N LEU A 67 6.66 13.55 16.55
CA LEU A 67 7.57 14.61 17.03
C LEU A 67 8.82 14.79 16.15
N ALA A 68 9.08 13.86 15.22
CA ALA A 68 10.21 13.92 14.31
C ALA A 68 9.77 14.41 12.91
N PRO A 69 10.67 14.95 12.08
CA PRO A 69 10.37 15.20 10.68
C PRO A 69 10.01 13.90 9.94
N PRO A 70 9.13 13.96 8.91
CA PRO A 70 8.89 12.81 8.04
C PRO A 70 10.16 12.28 7.37
N GLU A 71 10.21 10.97 7.16
CA GLU A 71 11.31 10.30 6.47
C GLU A 71 10.83 9.70 5.14
N VAL A 72 11.59 9.95 4.07
CA VAL A 72 11.28 9.43 2.75
C VAL A 72 11.87 8.03 2.58
N HIS A 73 11.02 7.07 2.24
CA HIS A 73 11.36 5.68 2.00
C HIS A 73 11.07 5.31 0.55
N GLU A 74 12.10 4.85 -0.17
CA GLU A 74 11.92 4.26 -1.49
C GLU A 74 11.42 2.81 -1.34
N VAL A 75 10.29 2.48 -1.98
CA VAL A 75 9.64 1.18 -1.87
C VAL A 75 9.29 0.60 -3.23
N THR A 76 9.42 -0.72 -3.36
CA THR A 76 8.95 -1.50 -4.51
C THR A 76 7.67 -2.28 -4.21
N SER A 77 7.42 -2.56 -2.93
CA SER A 77 6.14 -3.07 -2.44
C SER A 77 5.91 -2.66 -0.99
N PHE A 78 4.65 -2.71 -0.54
CA PHE A 78 4.27 -2.40 0.83
C PHE A 78 3.02 -3.16 1.26
N LEU A 79 2.89 -3.38 2.57
CA LEU A 79 1.80 -4.14 3.17
C LEU A 79 0.76 -3.18 3.75
N VAL A 80 -0.51 -3.48 3.55
CA VAL A 80 -1.65 -2.73 4.10
C VAL A 80 -2.69 -3.68 4.66
N SER A 81 -3.38 -3.26 5.73
CA SER A 81 -4.47 -4.02 6.34
C SER A 81 -5.81 -3.32 6.11
N PRO A 82 -6.42 -3.44 4.91
CA PRO A 82 -7.71 -2.84 4.65
C PRO A 82 -8.79 -3.49 5.51
N SER A 83 -9.77 -2.71 5.99
CA SER A 83 -10.85 -3.24 6.83
C SER A 83 -11.69 -4.34 6.16
N MET A 84 -11.72 -4.37 4.82
CA MET A 84 -12.45 -5.35 4.02
C MET A 84 -11.55 -5.90 2.90
N LEU A 85 -10.80 -6.95 3.20
CA LEU A 85 -9.85 -7.62 2.29
C LEU A 85 -10.49 -8.07 0.98
N SER A 86 -11.52 -8.91 1.04
CA SER A 86 -12.17 -9.48 -0.15
C SER A 86 -12.74 -8.41 -1.07
N VAL A 87 -13.41 -7.40 -0.50
CA VAL A 87 -13.97 -6.27 -1.25
C VAL A 87 -12.86 -5.44 -1.89
N THR A 88 -11.72 -5.28 -1.23
CA THR A 88 -10.57 -4.57 -1.78
C THR A 88 -10.03 -5.27 -3.03
N LEU A 89 -9.91 -6.59 -3.00
CA LEU A 89 -9.47 -7.40 -4.15
C LEU A 89 -10.51 -7.39 -5.29
N GLU A 90 -11.81 -7.49 -4.98
CA GLU A 90 -12.88 -7.36 -5.98
C GLU A 90 -12.85 -6.01 -6.69
N ILE A 91 -12.69 -4.92 -5.94
CA ILE A 91 -12.59 -3.58 -6.52
C ILE A 91 -11.32 -3.47 -7.37
N ALA A 92 -10.17 -3.96 -6.90
CA ALA A 92 -8.93 -3.96 -7.69
C ALA A 92 -9.12 -4.64 -9.05
N SER A 93 -9.71 -5.84 -9.06
CA SER A 93 -10.03 -6.58 -10.27
C SER A 93 -10.98 -5.79 -11.20
N SER A 94 -12.08 -5.24 -10.66
CA SER A 94 -13.03 -4.42 -11.43
C SER A 94 -12.40 -3.16 -12.05
N ARG A 95 -11.32 -2.66 -11.44
CA ARG A 95 -10.55 -1.49 -11.86
C ARG A 95 -9.36 -1.87 -12.74
N SER A 96 -9.27 -3.11 -13.22
CA SER A 96 -8.15 -3.64 -14.01
C SER A 96 -6.78 -3.42 -13.35
N ILE A 97 -6.72 -3.58 -12.03
CA ILE A 97 -5.48 -3.79 -11.28
C ILE A 97 -5.34 -5.30 -11.13
N ALA A 98 -4.14 -5.83 -11.44
CA ALA A 98 -3.90 -7.27 -11.33
C ALA A 98 -4.06 -7.73 -9.87
N VAL A 99 -4.78 -8.84 -9.69
CA VAL A 99 -4.91 -9.53 -8.41
C VAL A 99 -4.02 -10.77 -8.47
N LEU A 100 -3.09 -10.88 -7.51
CA LEU A 100 -2.07 -11.93 -7.43
C LEU A 100 -2.45 -13.04 -6.46
#